data_AF-A0A954D6A1-F1
#
_entry.id   AF-A0A954D6A1-F1
#
_cell.length_a   1.000
_cell.length_b   1.000
_cell.length_c   1.000
_cell.angle_alpha   90.00
_cell.angle_beta   90.00
_cell.angle_gamma   90.00
#
_symmetry.space_group_name_H-M   'P 1'
#
loop_
_entity.id
_entity.type
_entity.pdbx_description
1 polymer ?
#
loop_
_entity_poly.entity_id
_entity_poly.type
_entity_poly.pdbx_seq_one_letter_code
_entity_poly.pdbx_strand_id
1 'polypeptide(L)'
;YRGESAASQAARESFADRLRSEVSQRESPWSICHALLAFGPEFSYGEPPRRAIETLVEAYVQRDGSRVFVTRHRGAAGLGEQHPYLVLKTLAEVAPDDPIAAPVIAELLATSRHEVVLPTGFESTDDLPWVVTAYARLRIPPDEAIRKGGPTPIALAREILGAVEAGDRIVEKALAKEPFDRPPGSAPPAEAGTYAYTCGGQHMIQALLAVDLAGWWSESERARVEERLRVFRRRIESELEFRQREYELAVRSGKNELEARTLLAMFSVKLLGHGLEIIGSAIRQGIAEEGAQGQVERLRSKLLGIFRSLDDDLDSERTLLPSLRRRFPVLWELWFGDGCHALRGLSMTDAVGR
;
A
#
# COMPACT_ATOMS: atom_id res chain seq x y z
N TYR A 1 -27.31 -8.07 3.61
CA TYR A 1 -26.00 -8.73 3.61
C TYR A 1 -26.18 -10.15 3.10
N ARG A 2 -25.65 -10.53 1.92
CA ARG A 2 -25.43 -11.96 1.64
C ARG A 2 -24.09 -12.26 2.31
N GLY A 3 -24.13 -12.98 3.43
CA GLY A 3 -22.92 -13.34 4.18
C GLY A 3 -21.86 -13.91 3.24
N GLU A 4 -20.60 -13.58 3.51
CA GLU A 4 -19.48 -14.24 2.86
C GLU A 4 -19.68 -15.76 2.94
N SER A 5 -19.51 -16.46 1.81
CA SER A 5 -19.69 -17.91 1.81
C SER A 5 -18.67 -18.57 2.75
N ALA A 6 -19.01 -19.69 3.37
CA ALA A 6 -18.07 -20.44 4.21
C ALA A 6 -16.75 -20.76 3.48
N ALA A 7 -16.83 -21.03 2.16
CA ALA A 7 -15.65 -21.26 1.32
C ALA A 7 -14.77 -20.00 1.16
N SER A 8 -15.37 -18.83 1.05
CA SER A 8 -14.63 -17.56 0.96
C SER A 8 -13.96 -17.21 2.28
N GLN A 9 -14.66 -17.42 3.40
CA GLN A 9 -14.09 -17.23 4.74
C GLN A 9 -12.90 -18.18 4.96
N ALA A 10 -13.05 -19.47 4.65
CA ALA A 10 -11.98 -20.46 4.77
C ALA A 10 -10.75 -20.09 3.90
N ALA A 11 -10.96 -19.63 2.66
CA ALA A 11 -9.86 -19.22 1.79
C ALA A 11 -9.13 -17.97 2.31
N ARG A 12 -9.85 -17.00 2.89
CA ARG A 12 -9.25 -15.84 3.54
C ARG A 12 -8.43 -16.24 4.77
N GLU A 13 -8.96 -17.12 5.62
CA GLU A 13 -8.27 -17.62 6.82
C GLU A 13 -7.00 -18.40 6.43
N SER A 14 -7.11 -19.31 5.47
CA SER A 14 -5.99 -20.08 4.90
C SER A 14 -4.89 -19.16 4.33
N PHE A 15 -5.28 -18.14 3.55
CA PHE A 15 -4.34 -17.13 3.05
C PHE A 15 -3.69 -16.32 4.18
N ALA A 16 -4.47 -15.92 5.19
CA ALA A 16 -3.97 -15.16 6.33
C ALA A 16 -2.96 -15.95 7.16
N ASP A 17 -3.19 -17.24 7.37
CA ASP A 17 -2.28 -18.11 8.12
C ASP A 17 -0.97 -18.34 7.37
N ARG A 18 -1.03 -18.58 6.05
CA ARG A 18 0.17 -18.65 5.19
C ARG A 18 0.96 -17.35 5.22
N LEU A 19 0.26 -16.22 5.03
CA LEU A 19 0.89 -14.91 5.04
C LEU A 19 1.55 -14.65 6.41
N ARG A 20 0.86 -14.98 7.50
CA ARG A 20 1.36 -14.87 8.87
C ARG A 20 2.65 -15.67 9.08
N SER A 21 2.67 -16.92 8.61
CA SER A 21 3.85 -17.80 8.72
C SER A 21 5.04 -17.28 7.92
N GLU A 22 4.82 -16.67 6.76
CA GLU A 22 5.90 -16.18 5.91
C GLU A 22 6.46 -14.84 6.40
N VAL A 23 5.60 -13.90 6.82
CA VAL A 23 6.06 -12.61 7.31
C VAL A 23 6.78 -12.71 8.66
N SER A 24 6.44 -13.69 9.50
CA SER A 24 7.10 -13.88 10.80
C SER A 24 8.54 -14.37 10.71
N GLN A 25 8.96 -14.87 9.53
CA GLN A 25 10.31 -15.38 9.27
C GLN A 25 11.20 -14.38 8.51
N ARG A 26 10.69 -13.18 8.17
CA ARG A 26 11.36 -12.22 7.29
C ARG A 26 11.98 -11.06 8.05
N GLU A 27 13.31 -11.05 8.15
CA GLU A 27 14.10 -10.01 8.81
C GLU A 27 14.19 -8.69 8.05
N SER A 28 13.06 -8.06 7.74
CA SER A 28 12.96 -6.78 7.05
C SER A 28 11.96 -5.84 7.74
N PRO A 29 12.31 -4.55 7.96
CA PRO A 29 11.38 -3.60 8.55
C PRO A 29 10.15 -3.39 7.66
N TRP A 30 10.31 -3.55 6.35
CA TRP A 30 9.21 -3.50 5.39
C TRP A 30 8.20 -4.63 5.65
N SER A 31 8.65 -5.87 5.81
CA SER A 31 7.76 -7.02 6.07
C SER A 31 7.03 -6.87 7.40
N ILE A 32 7.76 -6.46 8.45
CA ILE A 32 7.19 -6.23 9.78
C ILE A 32 6.13 -5.13 9.75
N CYS A 33 6.39 -4.02 9.04
CA CYS A 33 5.44 -2.93 8.92
C CYS A 33 4.13 -3.39 8.27
N HIS A 34 4.21 -4.11 7.15
CA HIS A 34 3.01 -4.62 6.48
C HIS A 34 2.23 -5.61 7.35
N ALA A 35 2.93 -6.49 8.07
CA ALA A 35 2.31 -7.43 9.00
C ALA A 35 1.57 -6.70 10.14
N LEU A 36 2.16 -5.65 10.71
CA LEU A 36 1.50 -4.79 11.70
C LEU A 36 0.23 -4.13 11.15
N LEU A 37 0.26 -3.65 9.91
CA LEU A 37 -0.93 -3.06 9.26
C LEU A 37 -2.04 -4.10 9.06
N ALA A 38 -1.72 -5.34 8.73
CA ALA A 38 -2.70 -6.40 8.46
C ALA A 38 -3.25 -7.07 9.74
N PHE A 39 -2.38 -7.32 10.73
CA PHE A 39 -2.68 -8.14 11.90
C PHE A 39 -2.80 -7.35 13.21
N GLY A 40 -2.45 -6.06 13.21
CA GLY A 40 -2.57 -5.17 14.35
C GLY A 40 -1.33 -5.14 15.27
N PRO A 41 -1.39 -4.32 16.35
CA PRO A 41 -0.23 -4.04 17.21
C PRO A 41 0.26 -5.25 18.01
N GLU A 42 -0.61 -6.22 18.26
CA GLU A 42 -0.30 -7.44 19.02
C GLU A 42 0.29 -8.56 18.16
N PHE A 43 0.58 -8.28 16.89
CA PHE A 43 1.23 -9.24 16.01
C PHE A 43 2.58 -9.71 16.60
N SER A 44 2.76 -11.03 16.66
CA SER A 44 4.00 -11.65 17.13
C SER A 44 4.89 -12.06 15.96
N TYR A 45 6.19 -11.83 16.08
CA TYR A 45 7.20 -11.99 15.05
C TYR A 45 8.39 -12.80 15.57
N GLY A 46 9.01 -13.61 14.70
CA GLY A 46 10.21 -14.40 14.98
C GLY A 46 10.00 -15.67 15.80
N GLU A 47 11.09 -16.41 16.00
CA GLU A 47 11.19 -17.57 16.91
C GLU A 47 12.39 -17.37 17.87
N PRO A 48 12.18 -17.26 19.20
CA PRO A 48 10.91 -17.29 19.90
C PRO A 48 10.00 -16.08 19.57
N PRO A 49 8.67 -16.22 19.62
CA PRO A 49 7.74 -15.13 19.30
C PRO A 49 7.92 -13.92 20.22
N ARG A 50 8.07 -12.73 19.63
CA ARG A 50 8.08 -11.43 20.33
C ARG A 50 7.11 -10.46 19.67
N ARG A 51 6.69 -9.39 20.36
CA ARG A 51 5.86 -8.35 19.72
C ARG A 51 6.60 -7.76 18.52
N ALA A 52 5.92 -7.65 17.39
CA ALA A 52 6.50 -7.14 16.16
C ALA A 52 6.97 -5.68 16.29
N ILE A 53 6.27 -4.87 17.09
CA ILE A 53 6.67 -3.49 17.42
C ILE A 53 8.03 -3.45 18.14
N GLU A 54 8.23 -4.31 19.15
CA GLU A 54 9.53 -4.42 19.86
C GLU A 54 10.63 -4.76 18.89
N THR A 55 10.40 -5.77 18.04
CA THR A 55 11.39 -6.20 17.06
C THR A 55 11.69 -5.09 16.05
N LEU A 56 10.68 -4.39 15.56
CA LEU A 56 10.83 -3.29 14.62
C LEU A 56 11.71 -2.18 15.21
N VAL A 57 11.42 -1.79 16.45
CA VAL A 57 12.14 -0.72 17.15
C VAL A 57 13.56 -1.14 17.50
N GLU A 58 13.74 -2.26 18.18
CA GLU A 58 15.06 -2.71 18.65
C GLU A 58 16.00 -3.06 17.48
N ALA A 59 15.46 -3.67 16.41
CA ALA A 59 16.31 -4.22 15.37
C ALA A 59 16.66 -3.21 14.27
N TYR A 60 15.78 -2.24 13.99
CA TYR A 60 15.88 -1.38 12.81
C TYR A 60 15.94 0.11 13.09
N VAL A 61 15.51 0.60 14.26
CA VAL A 61 15.63 2.03 14.59
C VAL A 61 17.04 2.30 15.10
N GLN A 62 17.76 3.17 14.40
CA GLN A 62 19.10 3.61 14.74
C GLN A 62 19.12 5.08 15.12
N ARG A 63 20.08 5.44 15.98
CA ARG A 63 20.29 6.80 16.46
C ARG A 63 21.75 7.20 16.18
N ASP A 64 21.93 8.30 15.47
CA ASP A 64 23.23 8.92 15.20
C ASP A 64 23.16 10.40 15.60
N GLY A 65 23.70 10.72 16.78
CA GLY A 65 23.54 12.04 17.40
C GLY A 65 22.07 12.39 17.60
N SER A 66 21.61 13.51 17.01
CA SER A 66 20.21 13.95 17.05
C SER A 66 19.34 13.33 15.97
N ARG A 67 19.90 12.52 15.06
CA ARG A 67 19.20 11.94 13.94
C ARG A 67 18.74 10.52 14.29
N VAL A 68 17.45 10.26 14.10
CA VAL A 68 16.87 8.90 14.23
C VAL A 68 16.40 8.43 12.86
N PHE A 69 16.85 7.26 12.44
CA PHE A 69 16.55 6.70 11.12
C PHE A 69 16.34 5.19 11.19
N VAL A 70 15.77 4.62 10.13
CA VAL A 70 15.51 3.19 10.02
C VAL A 70 16.57 2.55 9.13
N THR A 71 17.25 1.51 9.60
CA THR A 71 18.18 0.75 8.76
C THR A 71 17.45 -0.07 7.72
N ARG A 72 18.00 -0.08 6.50
CA ARG A 72 17.58 -0.97 5.43
C ARG A 72 18.20 -2.34 5.65
N HIS A 73 17.39 -3.34 6.00
CA HIS A 73 17.76 -4.76 6.18
C HIS A 73 18.91 -5.06 7.18
N ARG A 74 18.93 -6.30 7.68
CA ARG A 74 20.14 -6.90 8.29
C ARG A 74 20.73 -7.91 7.30
N GLY A 75 21.55 -7.44 6.36
CA GLY A 75 22.22 -8.29 5.37
C GLY A 75 22.29 -7.71 3.95
N ALA A 76 23.13 -8.31 3.11
CA ALA A 76 23.39 -7.88 1.74
C ALA A 76 22.28 -8.34 0.78
N ALA A 77 21.13 -7.68 0.79
CA ALA A 77 20.28 -7.53 -0.40
C ALA A 77 19.30 -6.38 -0.14
N GLY A 78 19.35 -5.32 -0.96
CA GLY A 78 18.40 -4.19 -0.93
C GLY A 78 17.01 -4.62 -1.40
N LEU A 79 16.38 -5.46 -0.60
CA LEU A 79 15.15 -6.19 -0.85
C LEU A 79 13.93 -5.34 -0.37
N GLY A 80 12.81 -5.36 -1.09
CA GLY A 80 11.59 -4.60 -0.76
C GLY A 80 11.62 -3.10 -1.13
N GLU A 81 10.43 -2.48 -1.14
CA GLU A 81 10.22 -1.04 -1.38
C GLU A 81 10.55 -0.25 -0.10
N GLN A 82 11.83 0.06 0.12
CA GLN A 82 12.32 0.66 1.35
C GLN A 82 12.09 2.18 1.38
N HIS A 83 10.97 2.61 1.96
CA HIS A 83 10.69 4.03 2.20
C HIS A 83 11.17 4.47 3.58
N PRO A 84 11.91 5.59 3.68
CA PRO A 84 12.51 6.04 4.94
C PRO A 84 11.48 6.29 6.05
N TYR A 85 10.24 6.59 5.67
CA TYR A 85 9.16 6.94 6.59
C TYR A 85 8.10 5.85 6.77
N LEU A 86 8.31 4.65 6.22
CA LEU A 86 7.36 3.53 6.34
C LEU A 86 7.11 3.13 7.80
N VAL A 87 8.16 3.07 8.62
CA VAL A 87 8.05 2.76 10.06
C VAL A 87 7.26 3.84 10.78
N LEU A 88 7.59 5.12 10.54
CA LEU A 88 6.88 6.25 11.12
C LEU A 88 5.37 6.18 10.79
N LYS A 89 5.04 6.01 9.51
CA LYS A 89 3.65 5.83 9.05
C LYS A 89 2.97 4.67 9.77
N THR A 90 3.63 3.53 9.84
CA THR A 90 3.04 2.30 10.39
C THR A 90 2.76 2.43 11.88
N LEU A 91 3.73 2.92 12.66
CA LEU A 91 3.57 3.12 14.10
C LEU A 91 2.48 4.17 14.38
N ALA A 92 2.44 5.26 13.63
CA ALA A 92 1.40 6.28 13.74
C ALA A 92 -0.02 5.74 13.44
N GLU A 93 -0.15 4.75 12.56
CA GLU A 93 -1.45 4.14 12.24
C GLU A 93 -1.88 3.05 13.21
N VAL A 94 -0.94 2.22 13.67
CA VAL A 94 -1.26 0.96 14.37
C VAL A 94 -1.13 1.09 15.88
N ALA A 95 -0.21 1.92 16.35
CA ALA A 95 0.19 1.95 17.76
C ALA A 95 0.68 3.34 18.21
N PRO A 96 -0.07 4.43 17.99
CA PRO A 96 0.40 5.78 18.32
C PRO A 96 0.67 5.99 19.82
N ASP A 97 -0.06 5.26 20.67
CA ASP A 97 0.01 5.36 22.14
C ASP A 97 0.78 4.20 22.80
N ASP A 98 1.36 3.28 22.01
CA ASP A 98 2.12 2.16 22.59
C ASP A 98 3.39 2.68 23.27
N PRO A 99 3.72 2.24 24.51
CA PRO A 99 4.85 2.78 25.28
C PRO A 99 6.22 2.64 24.61
N ILE A 100 6.40 1.67 23.71
CA ILE A 100 7.63 1.46 22.95
C ILE A 100 7.60 2.29 21.66
N ALA A 101 6.44 2.35 20.99
CA ALA A 101 6.30 3.07 19.74
C ALA A 101 6.29 4.60 19.91
N ALA A 102 5.60 5.13 20.92
CA ALA A 102 5.36 6.56 21.08
C ALA A 102 6.66 7.40 21.16
N PRO A 103 7.70 7.01 21.93
CA PRO A 103 8.97 7.73 21.92
C PRO A 103 9.65 7.70 20.54
N VAL A 104 9.62 6.57 19.86
CA VAL A 104 10.22 6.39 18.53
C VAL A 104 9.48 7.20 17.47
N ILE A 105 8.15 7.27 17.55
CA ILE A 105 7.34 8.15 16.69
C ILE A 105 7.81 9.59 16.87
N ALA A 106 7.91 10.08 18.10
CA ALA A 106 8.35 11.45 18.38
C ALA A 106 9.75 11.74 17.80
N GLU A 107 10.69 10.80 17.94
CA GLU A 107 12.03 10.90 17.38
C GLU A 107 12.04 10.91 15.84
N LEU A 108 11.33 9.98 15.19
CA LEU A 108 11.24 9.89 13.73
C LEU A 108 10.53 11.11 13.13
N LEU A 109 9.52 11.66 13.81
CA LEU A 109 8.88 12.93 13.44
C LEU A 109 9.88 14.09 13.52
N ALA A 110 10.70 14.14 14.56
CA ALA A 110 11.74 15.17 14.67
C ALA A 110 12.73 15.07 13.51
N THR A 111 13.17 13.86 13.13
CA THR A 111 14.02 13.67 11.94
C THR A 111 13.32 14.09 10.65
N SER A 112 12.09 13.63 10.40
CA SER A 112 11.35 13.97 9.18
C SER A 112 11.14 15.48 9.05
N ARG A 113 11.06 16.18 10.18
CA ARG A 113 10.96 17.63 10.22
C ARG A 113 12.18 18.36 9.66
N HIS A 114 13.36 17.75 9.75
CA HIS A 114 14.60 18.31 9.23
C HIS A 114 14.89 17.88 7.79
N GLU A 115 14.51 16.66 7.41
CA GLU A 115 14.89 16.06 6.14
C GLU A 115 13.93 16.37 4.98
N VAL A 116 12.65 16.64 5.26
CA VAL A 116 11.66 16.95 4.22
C VAL A 116 11.74 18.43 3.83
N VAL A 117 12.02 18.68 2.54
CA VAL A 117 12.16 20.03 1.95
C VAL A 117 11.27 20.17 0.71
N LEU A 118 10.84 21.39 0.41
CA LEU A 118 10.13 21.74 -0.84
C LEU A 118 10.95 22.76 -1.66
N PRO A 119 10.87 22.75 -3.01
CA PRO A 119 10.20 21.73 -3.83
C PRO A 119 10.93 20.37 -3.79
N THR A 120 10.20 19.27 -3.94
CA THR A 120 10.76 17.92 -4.00
C THR A 120 11.05 17.48 -5.43
N GLY A 121 12.14 16.73 -5.64
CA GLY A 121 12.32 15.95 -6.86
C GLY A 121 11.40 14.73 -6.87
N PHE A 122 11.30 14.02 -8.01
CA PHE A 122 10.43 12.85 -8.16
C PHE A 122 10.57 11.83 -7.03
N GLU A 123 11.79 11.38 -6.73
CA GLU A 123 12.05 10.40 -5.66
C GLU A 123 11.56 10.90 -4.30
N SER A 124 11.77 12.19 -4.00
CA SER A 124 11.31 12.80 -2.76
C SER A 124 9.79 12.93 -2.71
N THR A 125 9.12 13.22 -3.83
CA THR A 125 7.65 13.24 -3.93
C THR A 125 7.06 11.84 -3.73
N ASP A 126 7.73 10.80 -4.23
CA ASP A 126 7.30 9.41 -4.05
C ASP A 126 7.30 9.03 -2.56
N ASP A 127 8.24 9.54 -1.75
CA ASP A 127 8.34 9.28 -0.30
C ASP A 127 7.37 10.10 0.58
N LEU A 128 6.79 11.19 0.08
CA LEU A 128 5.89 12.06 0.85
C LEU A 128 4.65 11.36 1.44
N PRO A 129 3.99 10.38 0.77
CA PRO A 129 2.76 9.77 1.27
C PRO A 129 2.90 9.17 2.68
N TRP A 130 4.05 8.57 2.99
CA TRP A 130 4.28 8.00 4.31
C TRP A 130 4.35 9.06 5.41
N VAL A 131 5.07 10.16 5.18
CA VAL A 131 5.18 11.27 6.15
C VAL A 131 3.85 11.98 6.34
N VAL A 132 3.19 12.32 5.23
CA VAL A 132 1.91 13.04 5.26
C VAL A 132 0.84 12.21 5.97
N THR A 133 0.80 10.90 5.70
CA THR A 133 -0.10 9.99 6.42
C THR A 133 0.19 10.00 7.92
N ALA A 134 1.46 9.92 8.33
CA ALA A 134 1.84 9.94 9.73
C ALA A 134 1.40 11.25 10.42
N TYR A 135 1.69 12.41 9.82
CA TYR A 135 1.28 13.70 10.37
C TYR A 135 -0.24 13.82 10.51
N ALA A 136 -0.99 13.36 9.51
CA ALA A 136 -2.45 13.37 9.53
C ALA A 136 -3.02 12.46 10.64
N ARG A 137 -2.47 11.24 10.78
CA ARG A 137 -2.89 10.27 11.80
C ARG A 137 -2.61 10.75 13.22
N LEU A 138 -1.48 11.43 13.40
CA LEU A 138 -1.09 12.02 14.68
C LEU A 138 -1.73 13.39 14.95
N ARG A 139 -2.57 13.89 14.03
CA ARG A 139 -3.25 15.18 14.13
C ARG A 139 -2.30 16.34 14.41
N ILE A 140 -1.12 16.31 13.79
CA ILE A 140 -0.20 17.46 13.81
C ILE A 140 -0.92 18.66 13.16
N PRO A 141 -0.87 19.88 13.73
CA PRO A 141 -1.56 21.01 13.16
C PRO A 141 -1.13 21.26 11.70
N PRO A 142 -2.08 21.45 10.76
CA PRO A 142 -1.78 21.48 9.33
C PRO A 142 -0.88 22.65 8.92
N ASP A 143 -0.95 23.76 9.65
CA ASP A 143 -0.19 24.99 9.42
C ASP A 143 1.04 25.12 10.33
N GLU A 144 1.29 24.15 11.21
CA GLU A 144 2.52 24.14 12.00
C GLU A 144 3.70 23.94 11.05
N ALA A 145 4.57 24.95 10.96
CA ALA A 145 5.78 24.83 10.18
C ALA A 145 6.62 23.68 10.75
N ILE A 146 6.88 22.69 9.89
CA ILE A 146 7.60 21.45 10.22
C ILE A 146 8.97 21.77 10.83
N ARG A 147 9.59 22.86 10.36
CA ARG A 147 10.71 23.56 11.01
C ARG A 147 10.51 25.06 10.86
N LYS A 148 11.26 25.88 11.61
CA LYS A 148 11.25 27.33 11.43
C LYS A 148 11.55 27.69 9.96
N GLY A 149 10.55 28.22 9.24
CA GLY A 149 10.63 28.54 7.81
C GLY A 149 10.63 27.34 6.84
N GLY A 150 10.28 26.14 7.31
CA GLY A 150 10.10 24.95 6.46
C GLY A 150 8.67 24.78 5.95
N PRO A 151 8.40 23.70 5.18
CA PRO A 151 7.05 23.39 4.71
C PRO A 151 6.12 23.10 5.89
N THR A 152 4.80 23.20 5.66
CA THR A 152 3.78 22.75 6.62
C THR A 152 3.24 21.38 6.19
N PRO A 153 2.63 20.57 7.09
CA PRO A 153 2.00 19.31 6.71
C PRO A 153 1.01 19.47 5.54
N ILE A 154 0.20 20.53 5.53
CA ILE A 154 -0.75 20.77 4.44
C ILE A 154 -0.04 21.15 3.12
N ALA A 155 1.11 21.83 3.17
CA ALA A 155 1.89 22.12 1.96
C ALA A 155 2.43 20.83 1.32
N LEU A 156 2.90 19.87 2.13
CA LEU A 156 3.31 18.55 1.62
C LEU A 156 2.14 17.77 1.03
N ALA A 157 0.97 17.82 1.67
CA ALA A 157 -0.22 17.17 1.14
C ALA A 157 -0.67 17.78 -0.21
N ARG A 158 -0.54 19.10 -0.37
CA ARG A 158 -0.81 19.81 -1.64
C ARG A 158 0.17 19.41 -2.74
N GLU A 159 1.44 19.16 -2.41
CA GLU A 159 2.44 18.63 -3.36
C GLU A 159 2.01 17.25 -3.87
N ILE A 160 1.60 16.34 -2.98
CA ILE A 160 1.06 15.03 -3.35
C ILE A 160 -0.17 15.19 -4.25
N LEU A 161 -1.13 16.05 -3.87
CA LEU A 161 -2.33 16.30 -4.68
C LEU A 161 -1.93 16.77 -6.08
N GLY A 162 -1.09 17.80 -6.19
CA GLY A 162 -0.63 18.31 -7.49
C GLY A 162 0.05 17.26 -8.36
N ALA A 163 0.86 16.37 -7.77
CA ALA A 163 1.50 15.27 -8.47
C ALA A 163 0.49 14.22 -8.97
N VAL A 164 -0.51 13.86 -8.14
CA VAL A 164 -1.61 12.98 -8.55
C VAL A 164 -2.42 13.62 -9.67
N GLU A 165 -2.79 14.89 -9.58
CA GLU A 165 -3.52 15.59 -10.64
C GLU A 165 -2.74 15.63 -11.95
N ALA A 166 -1.43 15.84 -11.88
CA ALA A 166 -0.58 15.83 -13.06
C ALA A 166 -0.49 14.44 -13.69
N GLY A 167 -0.35 13.41 -12.86
CA GLY A 167 -0.29 12.02 -13.31
C GLY A 167 -1.63 11.51 -13.84
N ASP A 168 -2.75 11.93 -13.26
CA ASP A 168 -4.09 11.53 -13.68
C ASP A 168 -4.41 12.02 -15.09
N ARG A 169 -3.87 13.17 -15.53
CA ARG A 169 -4.01 13.60 -16.93
C ARG A 169 -3.44 12.59 -17.93
N ILE A 170 -2.45 11.80 -17.54
CA ILE A 170 -1.88 10.72 -18.35
C ILE A 170 -2.72 9.46 -18.22
N VAL A 171 -3.16 9.12 -17.00
CA VAL A 171 -4.06 7.99 -16.74
C VAL A 171 -5.36 8.13 -17.53
N GLU A 172 -5.97 9.31 -17.54
CA GLU A 172 -7.23 9.57 -18.26
C GLU A 172 -7.06 9.40 -19.78
N LYS A 173 -5.92 9.82 -20.33
CA LYS A 173 -5.59 9.55 -21.74
C LYS A 173 -5.45 8.06 -22.02
N ALA A 174 -4.87 7.29 -21.09
CA ALA A 174 -4.78 5.84 -21.20
C ALA A 174 -6.18 5.18 -21.10
N LEU A 175 -7.01 5.64 -20.16
CA LEU A 175 -8.40 5.19 -19.97
C LEU A 175 -9.31 5.48 -21.16
N ALA A 176 -8.99 6.49 -21.97
CA ALA A 176 -9.75 6.81 -23.17
C ALA A 176 -9.41 5.91 -24.38
N LYS A 177 -8.38 5.06 -24.29
CA LYS A 177 -8.01 4.13 -25.37
C LYS A 177 -8.81 2.83 -25.27
N GLU A 178 -9.19 2.29 -26.42
CA GLU A 178 -9.83 0.98 -26.55
C GLU A 178 -9.03 0.08 -27.51
N PRO A 179 -8.36 -0.98 -27.02
CA PRO A 179 -8.31 -1.41 -25.62
C PRO A 179 -7.46 -0.45 -24.75
N PHE A 180 -7.75 -0.43 -23.44
CA PHE A 180 -6.94 0.30 -22.46
C PHE A 180 -5.45 -0.12 -22.57
N ASP A 181 -4.58 0.88 -22.68
CA ASP A 181 -3.14 0.71 -22.90
C ASP A 181 -2.36 1.52 -21.87
N ARG A 182 -1.85 0.81 -20.87
CA ARG A 182 -1.19 1.36 -19.69
C ARG A 182 0.27 1.74 -20.02
N PRO A 183 0.69 3.00 -19.75
CA PRO A 183 2.10 3.36 -19.81
C PRO A 183 3.00 2.50 -18.89
N PRO A 184 4.24 2.22 -19.29
CA PRO A 184 5.17 1.45 -18.45
C PRO A 184 5.50 2.24 -17.18
N GLY A 185 5.30 1.63 -16.01
CA GLY A 185 5.60 2.28 -14.72
C GLY A 185 7.08 2.56 -14.49
N SER A 186 7.99 2.02 -15.31
CA SER A 186 9.42 2.34 -15.26
C SER A 186 9.78 3.65 -15.98
N ALA A 187 8.84 4.24 -16.73
CA ALA A 187 9.04 5.54 -17.38
C ALA A 187 8.86 6.69 -16.37
N PRO A 188 9.46 7.87 -16.62
CA PRO A 188 9.33 9.01 -15.70
C PRO A 188 7.86 9.47 -15.56
N PRO A 189 7.50 10.18 -14.47
CA PRO A 189 6.14 10.65 -14.24
C PRO A 189 5.53 11.48 -15.37
N ALA A 190 6.35 12.21 -16.14
CA ALA A 190 5.89 12.97 -17.29
C ALA A 190 5.33 12.10 -18.42
N GLU A 191 5.67 10.81 -18.45
CA GLU A 191 5.24 9.83 -19.46
C GLU A 191 4.28 8.78 -18.89
N ALA A 192 4.53 8.33 -17.66
CA ALA A 192 3.76 7.28 -17.00
C ALA A 192 2.72 7.81 -15.99
N GLY A 193 2.71 9.10 -15.71
CA GLY A 193 1.82 9.69 -14.71
C GLY A 193 1.96 9.03 -13.35
N THR A 194 0.83 8.73 -12.69
CA THR A 194 0.84 8.06 -11.38
C THR A 194 1.45 6.65 -11.43
N TYR A 195 1.54 6.01 -12.61
CA TYR A 195 2.14 4.67 -12.72
C TYR A 195 3.64 4.65 -12.44
N ALA A 196 4.32 5.80 -12.51
CA ALA A 196 5.74 5.94 -12.20
C ALA A 196 6.07 5.82 -10.70
N TYR A 197 5.09 6.16 -9.85
CA TYR A 197 5.25 6.19 -8.39
C TYR A 197 5.12 4.80 -7.79
N THR A 198 5.62 4.62 -6.58
CA THR A 198 5.51 3.38 -5.82
C THR A 198 4.06 2.92 -5.72
N CYS A 199 3.85 1.61 -5.88
CA CYS A 199 2.51 1.00 -6.00
C CYS A 199 1.61 1.68 -7.05
N GLY A 200 2.21 2.29 -8.08
CA GLY A 200 1.49 3.05 -9.09
C GLY A 200 0.73 4.25 -8.48
N GLY A 201 1.27 4.90 -7.45
CA GLY A 201 0.69 6.08 -6.82
C GLY A 201 -0.46 5.79 -5.86
N GLN A 202 -0.73 4.52 -5.52
CA GLN A 202 -1.81 4.15 -4.60
C GLN A 202 -1.60 4.74 -3.19
N HIS A 203 -0.37 4.76 -2.68
CA HIS A 203 -0.08 5.39 -1.39
C HIS A 203 -0.30 6.90 -1.41
N MET A 204 -0.12 7.58 -2.55
CA MET A 204 -0.44 9.00 -2.68
C MET A 204 -1.92 9.24 -2.42
N ILE A 205 -2.81 8.44 -3.02
CA ILE A 205 -4.25 8.52 -2.76
C ILE A 205 -4.58 8.21 -1.29
N GLN A 206 -3.95 7.19 -0.70
CA GLN A 206 -4.12 6.88 0.73
C GLN A 206 -3.72 8.05 1.64
N ALA A 207 -2.65 8.77 1.30
CA ALA A 207 -2.24 9.96 2.04
C ALA A 207 -3.27 11.09 1.92
N LEU A 208 -3.83 11.33 0.73
CA LEU A 208 -4.89 12.33 0.54
C LEU A 208 -6.14 12.00 1.39
N LEU A 209 -6.50 10.71 1.51
CA LEU A 209 -7.57 10.23 2.38
C LEU A 209 -7.25 10.36 3.88
N ALA A 210 -5.98 10.19 4.27
CA ALA A 210 -5.57 10.42 5.65
C ALA A 210 -5.70 11.90 6.03
N VAL A 211 -5.35 12.79 5.10
CA VAL A 211 -5.48 14.25 5.27
C VAL A 211 -6.95 14.68 5.34
N ASP A 212 -7.82 14.09 4.52
CA ASP A 212 -9.27 14.32 4.59
C ASP A 212 -9.84 13.92 5.95
N LEU A 213 -9.48 12.72 6.44
CA LEU A 213 -9.86 12.25 7.78
C LEU A 213 -9.39 13.18 8.91
N ALA A 214 -8.25 13.86 8.73
CA ALA A 214 -7.72 14.83 9.67
C ALA A 214 -8.40 16.22 9.57
N GLY A 215 -9.27 16.42 8.58
CA GLY A 215 -10.04 17.65 8.39
C GLY A 215 -9.23 18.83 7.87
N TRP A 216 -8.12 18.58 7.15
CA TRP A 216 -7.23 19.67 6.72
C TRP A 216 -7.62 20.29 5.38
N TRP A 217 -8.44 19.62 4.58
CA TRP A 217 -8.84 20.13 3.27
C TRP A 217 -9.88 21.24 3.41
N SER A 218 -9.69 22.31 2.63
CA SER A 218 -10.80 23.19 2.29
C SER A 218 -11.82 22.44 1.40
N GLU A 219 -13.04 22.97 1.29
CA GLU A 219 -14.10 22.37 0.47
C GLU A 219 -13.66 22.19 -1.00
N SER A 220 -12.96 23.17 -1.57
CA SER A 220 -12.46 23.09 -2.94
C SER A 220 -11.34 22.06 -3.13
N GLU A 221 -10.48 21.88 -2.12
CA GLU A 221 -9.43 20.85 -2.15
C GLU A 221 -10.03 19.46 -1.99
N ARG A 222 -11.01 19.30 -1.10
CA ARG A 222 -11.74 18.05 -0.95
C ARG A 222 -12.42 17.63 -2.25
N ALA A 223 -13.09 18.55 -2.95
CA ALA A 223 -13.69 18.25 -4.26
C ALA A 223 -12.65 17.77 -5.29
N ARG A 224 -11.42 18.29 -5.25
CA ARG A 224 -10.32 17.81 -6.10
C ARG A 224 -9.90 16.38 -5.72
N VAL A 225 -9.80 16.07 -4.43
CA VAL A 225 -9.52 14.70 -3.95
C VAL A 225 -10.61 13.72 -4.40
N GLU A 226 -11.88 14.10 -4.32
CA GLU A 226 -13.01 13.29 -4.79
C GLU A 226 -12.92 12.97 -6.29
N GLU A 227 -12.50 13.93 -7.12
CA GLU A 227 -12.23 13.68 -8.54
C GLU A 227 -11.08 12.69 -8.76
N ARG A 228 -10.00 12.78 -7.98
CA ARG A 228 -8.89 11.81 -8.06
C ARG A 228 -9.33 10.41 -7.67
N LEU A 229 -10.22 10.29 -6.68
CA LEU A 229 -10.83 9.00 -6.33
C LEU A 229 -11.67 8.44 -7.48
N ARG A 230 -12.44 9.27 -8.19
CA ARG A 230 -13.19 8.86 -9.38
C ARG A 230 -12.27 8.33 -10.49
N VAL A 231 -11.17 9.01 -10.78
CA VAL A 231 -10.16 8.53 -11.75
C VAL A 231 -9.58 7.20 -11.30
N PHE A 232 -9.16 7.09 -10.03
CA PHE A 232 -8.60 5.86 -9.47
C PHE A 232 -9.57 4.67 -9.53
N ARG A 233 -10.86 4.90 -9.24
CA ARG A 233 -11.92 3.88 -9.32
C ARG A 233 -12.05 3.29 -10.72
N ARG A 234 -12.06 4.14 -11.76
CA ARG A 234 -12.08 3.69 -13.17
C ARG A 234 -10.81 2.91 -13.51
N ARG A 235 -9.67 3.45 -13.08
CA ARG A 235 -8.34 2.88 -13.30
C ARG A 235 -8.19 1.44 -12.81
N ILE A 236 -8.69 1.09 -11.62
CA ILE A 236 -8.54 -0.27 -11.08
C ILE A 236 -9.15 -1.32 -12.01
N GLU A 237 -10.36 -1.07 -12.52
CA GLU A 237 -11.05 -2.04 -13.38
C GLU A 237 -10.29 -2.24 -14.70
N SER A 238 -9.89 -1.14 -15.34
CA SER A 238 -9.10 -1.19 -16.58
C SER A 238 -7.72 -1.84 -16.39
N GLU A 239 -7.06 -1.61 -15.25
CA GLU A 239 -5.79 -2.27 -14.94
C GLU A 239 -5.94 -3.78 -14.76
N LEU A 240 -7.00 -4.25 -14.10
CA LEU A 240 -7.26 -5.69 -13.96
C LEU A 240 -7.47 -6.35 -15.34
N GLU A 241 -8.22 -5.70 -16.23
CA GLU A 241 -8.39 -6.18 -17.62
C GLU A 241 -7.08 -6.16 -18.41
N PHE A 242 -6.26 -5.13 -18.23
CA PHE A 242 -4.93 -5.08 -18.85
C PHE A 242 -4.05 -6.25 -18.39
N ARG A 243 -4.01 -6.56 -17.09
CA ARG A 243 -3.25 -7.71 -16.57
C ARG A 243 -3.77 -9.04 -17.10
N GLN A 244 -5.08 -9.18 -17.25
CA GLN A 244 -5.68 -10.35 -17.87
C GLN A 244 -5.22 -10.52 -19.34
N ARG A 245 -5.19 -9.43 -20.12
CA ARG A 245 -4.67 -9.46 -21.49
C ARG A 245 -3.18 -9.80 -21.55
N GLU A 246 -2.37 -9.28 -20.62
CA GLU A 246 -0.94 -9.64 -20.51
C GLU A 246 -0.75 -11.14 -20.24
N TYR A 247 -1.56 -11.71 -19.34
CA TYR A 247 -1.59 -13.15 -19.08
C TYR A 247 -1.93 -13.94 -20.36
N GLU A 248 -3.02 -13.59 -21.05
CA GLU A 248 -3.44 -14.27 -22.29
C GLU A 248 -2.40 -14.17 -23.40
N LEU A 249 -1.71 -13.02 -23.51
CA LEU A 249 -0.61 -12.84 -24.45
C LEU A 249 0.60 -13.71 -24.08
N ALA A 250 0.95 -13.79 -22.81
CA ALA A 250 2.06 -14.61 -22.33
C ALA A 250 1.82 -16.10 -22.65
N VAL A 251 0.62 -16.62 -22.34
CA VAL A 251 0.23 -18.01 -22.64
C VAL A 251 0.27 -18.29 -24.14
N ARG A 252 -0.32 -17.41 -24.96
CA ARG A 252 -0.30 -17.55 -26.44
C ARG A 252 1.13 -17.50 -27.02
N SER A 253 2.03 -16.79 -26.35
CA SER A 253 3.44 -16.69 -26.74
C SER A 253 4.30 -17.86 -26.22
N GLY A 254 3.68 -18.92 -25.69
CA GLY A 254 4.36 -20.11 -25.21
C GLY A 254 5.06 -19.94 -23.86
N LYS A 255 4.72 -18.92 -23.07
CA LYS A 255 5.20 -18.83 -21.68
C LYS A 255 4.51 -19.90 -20.82
N ASN A 256 5.18 -20.32 -19.75
CA ASN A 256 4.60 -21.29 -18.81
C ASN A 256 3.31 -20.73 -18.21
N GLU A 257 2.19 -21.43 -18.42
CA GLU A 257 0.87 -20.95 -18.04
C GLU A 257 0.74 -20.76 -16.52
N LEU A 258 1.28 -21.69 -15.74
CA LEU A 258 1.21 -21.64 -14.29
C LEU A 258 1.99 -20.43 -13.74
N GLU A 259 3.22 -20.20 -14.25
CA GLU A 259 3.98 -18.99 -13.93
C GLU A 259 3.21 -17.71 -14.32
N ALA A 260 2.65 -17.65 -15.53
CA ALA A 260 1.88 -16.50 -15.98
C ALA A 260 0.64 -16.27 -15.09
N ARG A 261 -0.04 -17.34 -14.67
CA ARG A 261 -1.19 -17.29 -13.76
C ARG A 261 -0.79 -16.81 -12.37
N THR A 262 0.34 -17.28 -11.83
CA THR A 262 0.85 -16.80 -10.54
C THR A 262 1.18 -15.30 -10.61
N LEU A 263 1.85 -14.85 -11.68
CA LEU A 263 2.14 -13.42 -11.87
C LEU A 263 0.85 -12.59 -11.95
N LEU A 264 -0.16 -13.07 -12.68
CA LEU A 264 -1.49 -12.44 -12.74
C LEU A 264 -2.10 -12.33 -11.34
N ALA A 265 -2.08 -13.41 -10.55
CA ALA A 265 -2.59 -13.41 -9.17
C ALA A 265 -1.84 -12.38 -8.31
N MET A 266 -0.50 -12.35 -8.39
CA MET A 266 0.35 -11.40 -7.66
C MET A 266 -0.02 -9.94 -7.95
N PHE A 267 -0.08 -9.56 -9.22
CA PHE A 267 -0.48 -8.21 -9.60
C PHE A 267 -1.93 -7.89 -9.24
N SER A 268 -2.82 -8.86 -9.33
CA SER A 268 -4.24 -8.67 -9.01
C SER A 268 -4.45 -8.44 -7.52
N VAL A 269 -3.79 -9.21 -6.64
CA VAL A 269 -3.85 -8.99 -5.18
C VAL A 269 -3.34 -7.60 -4.80
N LYS A 270 -2.22 -7.14 -5.40
CA LYS A 270 -1.72 -5.77 -5.21
C LYS A 270 -2.79 -4.73 -5.52
N LEU A 271 -3.36 -4.79 -6.73
CA LEU A 271 -4.37 -3.82 -7.19
C LEU A 271 -5.65 -3.88 -6.35
N LEU A 272 -6.14 -5.09 -6.07
CA LEU A 272 -7.38 -5.30 -5.32
C LEU A 272 -7.24 -4.91 -3.86
N GLY A 273 -6.12 -5.23 -3.21
CA GLY A 273 -5.88 -4.89 -1.82
C GLY A 273 -5.86 -3.38 -1.58
N HIS A 274 -5.01 -2.66 -2.32
CA HIS A 274 -4.98 -1.20 -2.27
C HIS A 274 -6.32 -0.57 -2.68
N GLY A 275 -6.99 -1.13 -3.69
CA GLY A 275 -8.30 -0.66 -4.12
C GLY A 275 -9.36 -0.78 -3.03
N LEU A 276 -9.40 -1.90 -2.31
CA LEU A 276 -10.30 -2.10 -1.18
C LEU A 276 -9.99 -1.15 -0.01
N GLU A 277 -8.72 -0.92 0.30
CA GLU A 277 -8.33 0.05 1.34
C GLU A 277 -8.74 1.48 0.97
N ILE A 278 -8.42 1.93 -0.24
CA ILE A 278 -8.67 3.29 -0.71
C ILE A 278 -10.18 3.54 -0.81
N ILE A 279 -10.91 2.69 -1.55
CA ILE A 279 -12.35 2.89 -1.77
C ILE A 279 -13.12 2.67 -0.47
N GLY A 280 -12.76 1.65 0.32
CA GLY A 280 -13.36 1.40 1.63
C GLY A 280 -13.14 2.57 2.60
N SER A 281 -11.95 3.16 2.62
CA SER A 281 -11.69 4.36 3.43
C SER A 281 -12.49 5.56 2.95
N ALA A 282 -12.57 5.80 1.64
CA ALA A 282 -13.36 6.89 1.08
C ALA A 282 -14.86 6.78 1.41
N ILE A 283 -15.42 5.55 1.40
CA ILE A 283 -16.82 5.33 1.80
C ILE A 283 -17.02 5.67 3.28
N ARG A 284 -16.12 5.21 4.17
CA ARG A 284 -16.23 5.52 5.62
C ARG A 284 -16.11 7.01 5.94
N GLN A 285 -15.37 7.75 5.12
CA GLN A 285 -15.21 9.20 5.25
C GLN A 285 -16.38 9.98 4.62
N GLY A 286 -17.27 9.30 3.89
CA GLY A 286 -18.41 9.95 3.22
C GLY A 286 -17.99 10.81 2.03
N ILE A 287 -16.88 10.47 1.36
CA ILE A 287 -16.36 11.21 0.20
C ILE A 287 -16.40 10.38 -1.10
N ALA A 288 -16.80 9.10 -1.00
CA ALA A 288 -16.99 8.27 -2.16
C ALA A 288 -18.33 8.59 -2.86
N GLU A 289 -18.31 8.63 -4.19
CA GLU A 289 -19.52 8.82 -5.00
C GLU A 289 -20.42 7.56 -5.02
N GLU A 290 -21.61 7.69 -5.61
CA GLU A 290 -22.55 6.60 -5.78
C GLU A 290 -21.93 5.40 -6.53
N GLY A 291 -22.34 4.19 -6.14
CA GLY A 291 -21.81 2.94 -6.71
C GLY A 291 -20.45 2.49 -6.19
N ALA A 292 -19.77 3.26 -5.33
CA ALA A 292 -18.51 2.85 -4.70
C ALA A 292 -18.66 1.55 -3.90
N GLN A 293 -19.77 1.40 -3.15
CA GLN A 293 -20.08 0.17 -2.42
C GLN A 293 -20.19 -1.03 -3.38
N GLY A 294 -20.92 -0.88 -4.49
CA GLY A 294 -21.05 -1.95 -5.48
C GLY A 294 -19.72 -2.34 -6.12
N GLN A 295 -18.80 -1.39 -6.29
CA GLN A 295 -17.45 -1.67 -6.74
C GLN A 295 -16.64 -2.44 -5.69
N VAL A 296 -16.69 -2.04 -4.42
CA VAL A 296 -16.04 -2.75 -3.31
C VAL A 296 -16.46 -4.23 -3.29
N GLU A 297 -17.75 -4.53 -3.43
CA GLU A 297 -18.24 -5.90 -3.47
C GLU A 297 -17.66 -6.70 -4.65
N ARG A 298 -17.52 -6.08 -5.84
CA ARG A 298 -16.88 -6.72 -7.00
C ARG A 298 -15.39 -6.99 -6.76
N LEU A 299 -14.67 -6.01 -6.22
CA LEU A 299 -13.23 -6.15 -5.92
C LEU A 299 -13.02 -7.24 -4.86
N ARG A 300 -13.84 -7.24 -3.80
CA ARG A 300 -13.85 -8.25 -2.75
C ARG A 300 -14.07 -9.65 -3.34
N SER A 301 -15.11 -9.80 -4.16
CA SER A 301 -15.44 -11.08 -4.80
C SER A 301 -14.29 -11.60 -5.67
N LYS A 302 -13.64 -10.73 -6.45
CA LYS A 302 -12.46 -11.08 -7.25
C LYS A 302 -11.29 -11.53 -6.37
N LEU A 303 -10.99 -10.79 -5.31
CA LEU A 303 -9.88 -11.12 -4.39
C LEU A 303 -10.09 -12.47 -3.70
N LEU A 304 -11.30 -12.72 -3.19
CA LEU A 304 -11.66 -14.01 -2.58
C LEU A 304 -11.68 -15.16 -3.60
N GLY A 305 -11.98 -14.87 -4.87
CA GLY A 305 -11.81 -15.80 -5.97
C GLY A 305 -10.35 -16.21 -6.18
N ILE A 306 -9.43 -15.24 -6.13
CA ILE A 306 -7.99 -15.50 -6.24
C ILE A 306 -7.50 -16.34 -5.04
N PHE A 307 -7.89 -15.99 -3.82
CA PHE A 307 -7.48 -16.77 -2.63
C PHE A 307 -7.94 -18.23 -2.70
N ARG A 308 -9.16 -18.49 -3.19
CA ARG A 308 -9.64 -19.86 -3.43
C ARG A 308 -8.81 -20.58 -4.48
N SER A 309 -8.56 -19.93 -5.63
CA SER A 309 -7.74 -20.53 -6.69
C SER A 309 -6.33 -20.87 -6.23
N LEU A 310 -5.72 -20.04 -5.38
CA LEU A 310 -4.40 -20.33 -4.81
C LEU A 310 -4.44 -21.51 -3.83
N ASP A 311 -5.53 -21.65 -3.07
CA ASP A 311 -5.75 -22.79 -2.17
C ASP A 311 -5.98 -24.10 -2.94
N ASP A 312 -6.72 -24.06 -4.06
CA ASP A 312 -6.95 -25.25 -4.88
C ASP A 312 -5.66 -25.73 -5.59
N ASP A 313 -4.74 -24.81 -5.88
CA ASP A 313 -3.46 -25.08 -6.56
C ASP A 313 -2.33 -25.54 -5.59
N LEU A 314 -2.64 -25.84 -4.32
CA LEU A 314 -1.71 -26.18 -3.23
C LEU A 314 -0.69 -27.30 -3.54
N ASP A 315 -1.05 -28.29 -4.35
CA ASP A 315 -0.11 -29.35 -4.75
C ASP A 315 0.95 -28.87 -5.76
N SER A 316 0.66 -27.81 -6.51
CA SER A 316 1.60 -27.18 -7.45
C SER A 316 2.51 -26.15 -6.77
N GLU A 317 2.06 -25.55 -5.65
CA GLU A 317 2.80 -24.56 -4.86
C GLU A 317 4.11 -25.11 -4.25
N ARG A 318 4.11 -26.39 -3.83
CA ARG A 318 5.31 -27.07 -3.29
C ARG A 318 6.49 -27.11 -4.28
N THR A 319 6.23 -26.99 -5.58
CA THR A 319 7.25 -27.10 -6.62
C THR A 319 7.57 -25.76 -7.29
N LEU A 320 6.57 -24.90 -7.51
CA LEU A 320 6.77 -23.63 -8.21
C LEU A 320 7.12 -22.44 -7.32
N LEU A 321 6.58 -22.33 -6.10
CA LEU A 321 6.87 -21.17 -5.25
C LEU A 321 8.37 -21.03 -4.95
N PRO A 322 9.14 -22.11 -4.68
CA PRO A 322 10.59 -22.01 -4.54
C PRO A 322 11.28 -21.55 -5.84
N SER A 323 10.76 -21.95 -7.00
CA SER A 323 11.30 -21.55 -8.30
C SER A 323 11.05 -20.08 -8.60
N LEU A 324 9.82 -19.60 -8.36
CA LEU A 324 9.44 -18.20 -8.51
C LEU A 324 10.17 -17.32 -7.50
N ARG A 325 10.31 -17.75 -6.25
CA ARG A 325 11.12 -17.07 -5.23
C ARG A 325 12.58 -16.89 -5.68
N ARG A 326 13.17 -17.91 -6.30
CA ARG A 326 14.55 -17.82 -6.83
C ARG A 326 14.64 -16.91 -8.05
N ARG A 327 13.66 -16.97 -8.95
CA ARG A 327 13.69 -16.25 -10.23
C ARG A 327 13.25 -14.79 -10.10
N PHE A 328 12.35 -14.49 -9.18
CA PHE A 328 11.78 -13.17 -8.92
C PHE A 328 11.82 -12.82 -7.43
N PRO A 329 13.01 -12.77 -6.80
CA PRO A 329 13.13 -12.59 -5.35
C PRO A 329 12.51 -11.27 -4.85
N VAL A 330 12.62 -10.20 -5.64
CA VAL A 330 12.02 -8.89 -5.33
C VAL A 330 10.49 -8.97 -5.40
N LEU A 331 9.94 -9.51 -6.49
CA LEU A 331 8.49 -9.66 -6.64
C LEU A 331 7.90 -10.55 -5.55
N TRP A 332 8.62 -11.61 -5.18
CA TRP A 332 8.24 -12.49 -4.10
C TRP A 332 8.17 -11.74 -2.76
N GLU A 333 9.11 -10.86 -2.46
CA GLU A 333 9.01 -10.02 -1.27
C GLU A 333 7.82 -9.06 -1.33
N LEU A 334 7.62 -8.36 -2.45
CA LEU A 334 6.50 -7.43 -2.61
C LEU A 334 5.14 -8.08 -2.42
N TRP A 335 4.99 -9.34 -2.84
CA TRP A 335 3.77 -10.11 -2.66
C TRP A 335 3.30 -10.23 -1.21
N PHE A 336 4.20 -10.26 -0.23
CA PHE A 336 3.79 -10.34 1.18
C PHE A 336 3.17 -9.04 1.66
N GLY A 337 3.74 -7.90 1.28
CA GLY A 337 3.20 -6.58 1.57
C GLY A 337 1.87 -6.37 0.86
N ASP A 338 1.79 -6.75 -0.42
CA ASP A 338 0.55 -6.70 -1.20
C ASP A 338 -0.54 -7.62 -0.60
N GLY A 339 -0.17 -8.80 -0.11
CA GLY A 339 -1.05 -9.69 0.63
C GLY A 339 -1.54 -9.10 1.95
N CYS A 340 -0.68 -8.35 2.67
CA CYS A 340 -1.06 -7.63 3.87
C CYS A 340 -2.08 -6.52 3.56
N HIS A 341 -1.85 -5.75 2.49
CA HIS A 341 -2.82 -4.77 1.99
C HIS A 341 -4.15 -5.41 1.61
N ALA A 342 -4.12 -6.59 0.99
CA ALA A 342 -5.32 -7.35 0.65
C ALA A 342 -6.14 -7.77 1.88
N LEU A 343 -5.50 -8.33 2.91
CA LEU A 343 -6.18 -8.68 4.16
C LEU A 343 -6.72 -7.45 4.88
N ARG A 344 -5.93 -6.38 4.95
CA ARG A 344 -6.36 -5.12 5.57
C ARG A 344 -7.55 -4.50 4.82
N GLY A 345 -7.52 -4.50 3.48
CA GLY A 345 -8.62 -4.01 2.64
C GLY A 345 -9.92 -4.79 2.86
N LEU A 346 -9.85 -6.12 2.98
CA LEU A 346 -11.01 -6.95 3.34
C LEU A 346 -11.56 -6.58 4.72
N SER A 347 -10.69 -6.48 5.74
CA SER A 347 -11.09 -6.11 7.10
C SER A 347 -11.69 -4.69 7.18
N MET A 348 -11.15 -3.73 6.43
CA MET A 348 -11.66 -2.37 6.38
C MET A 348 -13.07 -2.30 5.77
N THR A 349 -13.34 -3.12 4.76
CA THR A 349 -14.60 -3.13 4.03
C THR A 349 -15.69 -3.97 4.71
N ASP A 350 -15.32 -4.97 5.51
CA ASP A 350 -16.26 -5.68 6.42
C ASP A 350 -16.98 -4.72 7.37
N ALA A 351 -16.29 -3.68 7.81
CA ALA A 351 -16.81 -2.69 8.76
C ALA A 351 -17.75 -1.65 8.10
N VAL A 352 -17.74 -1.52 6.77
CA VAL A 352 -18.56 -0.55 6.02
C VAL A 352 -20.00 -1.04 5.83
N GLY A 353 -20.22 -2.35 5.95
CA GLY A 353 -21.54 -2.96 5.81
C GLY A 353 -22.28 -3.23 7.11
N ARG A 354 -21.79 -2.72 8.25
CA ARG A 354 -22.49 -2.67 9.54
C ARG A 354 -22.98 -1.26 9.79
#